data_AF-G0ZJ06-F1
#
_entry.id   AF-G0ZJ06-F1
#
_cell.length_a   1.000
_cell.length_b   1.000
_cell.length_c   1.000
_cell.angle_alpha   90.00
_cell.angle_beta   90.00
_cell.angle_gamma   90.00
#
_symmetry.space_group_name_H-M   'P 1'
#
loop_
_entity.id
_entity.type
_entity.pdbx_description
1 polymer ?
#
loop_
_entity_poly.entity_id
_entity_poly.type
_entity_poly.pdbx_seq_one_letter_code
_entity_poly.pdbx_strand_id
1 'polypeptide(L)'
;MTDSDWDTVTVLRKKPQKSSQLKSEQAVNQARRSGVQIETSSKYGAASNKQHGTSMNTAKLDRETEELKHAKITPDVGRLIQQGRQAKIGLKRT
;
A
#
# COMPACT_ATOMS: atom_id res chain seq x y z
N MET A 1 29.25 44.01 -13.56
CA MET A 1 29.65 42.81 -14.32
C MET A 1 30.44 41.92 -13.37
N THR A 2 30.27 40.60 -13.47
CA THR A 2 30.78 39.52 -12.58
C THR A 2 29.94 39.36 -11.31
N ASP A 3 29.47 38.18 -10.86
CA ASP A 3 30.06 36.84 -10.90
C ASP A 3 28.99 35.78 -10.53
N SER A 4 28.18 35.27 -11.47
CA SER A 4 27.13 34.27 -11.10
C SER A 4 26.81 33.22 -12.17
N ASP A 5 27.58 33.16 -13.26
CA ASP A 5 27.25 32.31 -14.41
C ASP A 5 27.94 30.93 -14.40
N TRP A 6 28.66 30.61 -13.32
CA TRP A 6 29.42 29.35 -13.19
C TRP A 6 28.70 28.25 -12.38
N ASP A 7 27.56 28.56 -11.78
CA ASP A 7 26.77 27.63 -10.95
C ASP A 7 25.51 27.10 -11.67
N THR A 8 25.33 27.46 -12.94
CA THR A 8 24.20 27.03 -13.77
C THR A 8 24.50 25.64 -14.34
N VAL A 9 24.36 24.61 -13.50
CA VAL A 9 24.38 23.21 -13.94
C VAL A 9 23.40 23.04 -15.10
N THR A 10 23.95 22.89 -16.30
CA THR A 10 23.17 22.78 -17.53
C THR A 10 22.55 21.40 -17.56
N VAL A 11 21.31 21.28 -17.06
CA VAL A 11 20.57 20.01 -17.09
C VAL A 11 20.17 19.73 -18.54
N LEU A 12 21.02 18.97 -19.25
CA LEU A 12 20.81 18.58 -20.65
C LEU A 12 19.50 17.81 -20.90
N ARG A 13 18.98 17.10 -19.89
CA ARG A 13 17.65 16.45 -19.96
C ARG A 13 17.10 16.12 -18.58
N LYS A 14 15.85 16.51 -18.30
CA LYS A 14 15.14 16.09 -17.08
C LYS A 14 14.66 14.65 -17.23
N LYS A 15 14.98 13.79 -16.26
CA LYS A 15 14.54 12.39 -16.25
C LYS A 15 13.01 12.31 -16.24
N PRO A 16 12.37 11.45 -17.05
CA PRO A 16 10.93 11.30 -17.03
C PRO A 16 10.46 10.92 -15.63
N GLN A 17 9.36 11.52 -15.18
CA GLN A 17 8.80 11.28 -13.86
C GLN A 17 8.36 9.82 -13.74
N LYS A 18 8.65 9.19 -12.60
CA LYS A 18 8.21 7.81 -12.32
C LYS A 18 6.69 7.80 -12.12
N SER A 19 6.04 6.68 -12.46
CA SER A 19 4.59 6.51 -12.30
C SER A 19 4.11 6.71 -10.86
N SER A 20 4.92 6.37 -9.86
CA SER A 20 4.63 6.62 -8.44
C SER A 20 4.58 8.11 -8.11
N GLN A 21 5.44 8.92 -8.74
CA GLN A 21 5.49 10.37 -8.54
C GLN A 21 4.29 11.06 -9.20
N LEU A 22 3.86 10.59 -10.37
CA LEU A 22 2.68 11.08 -11.07
C LEU A 22 1.37 10.82 -10.31
N LYS A 23 1.34 9.76 -9.49
CA LYS A 23 0.18 9.41 -8.64
C LYS A 23 0.18 10.14 -7.29
N SER A 24 1.21 10.93 -6.99
CA SER A 24 1.26 11.70 -5.74
C SER A 24 0.16 12.76 -5.71
N GLU A 25 -0.35 13.07 -4.52
CA GLU A 25 -1.43 14.06 -4.36
C GLU A 25 -1.00 15.45 -4.87
N GLN A 26 0.27 15.82 -4.66
CA GLN A 26 0.84 17.06 -5.19
C GLN A 26 0.79 17.10 -6.72
N ALA A 27 1.22 16.02 -7.39
CA ALA A 27 1.21 15.93 -8.85
C ALA A 27 -0.22 15.96 -9.42
N VAL A 28 -1.17 15.26 -8.79
CA VAL A 28 -2.59 15.25 -9.19
C VAL A 28 -3.22 16.63 -9.00
N ASN A 29 -2.92 17.33 -7.90
CA ASN A 29 -3.42 18.67 -7.63
C ASN A 29 -2.83 19.70 -8.60
N GLN A 30 -1.55 19.58 -8.97
CA GLN A 30 -0.93 20.40 -9.99
C GLN A 30 -1.61 20.18 -11.34
N ALA A 31 -1.77 18.92 -11.75
CA ALA A 31 -2.44 18.55 -13.01
C ALA A 31 -3.86 19.15 -13.10
N ARG A 32 -4.62 19.11 -11.99
CA ARG A 32 -5.96 19.69 -11.89
C ARG A 32 -5.96 21.20 -12.12
N ARG A 33 -4.98 21.92 -11.54
CA ARG A 33 -4.86 23.38 -11.70
C ARG A 33 -4.42 23.79 -13.10
N SER A 34 -3.55 23.00 -13.72
CA SER A 34 -3.07 23.24 -15.09
C SER A 34 -4.04 22.78 -16.18
N GLY A 35 -5.18 22.18 -15.83
CA GLY A 35 -6.13 21.64 -16.82
C GLY A 35 -5.61 20.43 -17.60
N VAL A 36 -4.61 19.72 -17.05
CA VAL A 36 -4.05 18.51 -17.67
C VAL A 36 -4.99 17.34 -17.39
N GLN A 37 -5.13 16.44 -18.36
CA GLN A 37 -5.99 15.26 -18.24
C GLN A 37 -5.57 14.39 -17.04
N ILE A 38 -6.53 14.06 -16.18
CA ILE A 38 -6.35 13.14 -15.06
C ILE A 38 -7.14 11.87 -15.36
N GLU A 39 -6.44 10.76 -15.49
CA GLU A 39 -7.07 9.45 -15.60
C GLU A 39 -7.55 8.99 -14.22
N THR A 40 -8.83 8.63 -14.13
CA THR A 40 -9.41 8.02 -12.93
C THR A 40 -9.83 6.59 -13.25
N SER A 41 -9.45 5.66 -12.38
CA SER A 41 -9.84 4.25 -12.48
C SER A 41 -10.45 3.78 -11.17
N SER A 42 -11.53 3.00 -11.28
CA SER A 42 -12.11 2.34 -10.11
C SER A 42 -11.16 1.26 -9.60
N LYS A 43 -11.07 1.12 -8.28
CA LYS A 43 -10.27 0.06 -7.67
C LYS A 43 -10.99 -1.28 -7.84
N TYR A 44 -10.22 -2.34 -8.01
CA TYR A 44 -10.75 -3.70 -7.95
C TYR A 44 -11.42 -3.94 -6.59
N GLY A 45 -12.69 -4.39 -6.59
CA GLY A 45 -13.48 -4.57 -5.38
C GLY A 45 -14.04 -3.28 -4.76
N ALA A 46 -13.96 -2.13 -5.45
CA ALA A 46 -14.60 -0.90 -4.99
C ALA A 46 -16.13 -1.06 -4.87
N ALA A 47 -16.75 -0.25 -4.01
CA ALA A 47 -18.20 -0.24 -3.75
C ALA A 47 -18.79 -1.59 -3.29
N SER A 48 -17.99 -2.44 -2.65
CA SER A 48 -18.42 -3.72 -2.07
C SER A 48 -18.21 -3.74 -0.56
N ASN A 49 -19.09 -4.45 0.17
CA ASN A 49 -19.01 -4.68 1.61
C ASN A 49 -18.43 -6.08 1.95
N LYS A 50 -17.66 -6.68 1.04
CA LYS A 50 -17.12 -8.04 1.21
C LYS A 50 -16.28 -8.15 2.49
N GLN A 51 -16.83 -8.85 3.49
CA GLN A 51 -16.24 -8.98 4.83
C GLN A 51 -15.10 -10.02 4.88
N HIS A 52 -15.17 -11.03 4.01
CA HIS A 52 -14.19 -12.11 3.97
C HIS A 52 -13.54 -12.15 2.59
N GLY A 53 -12.24 -11.87 2.57
CA GLY A 53 -11.39 -11.98 1.38
C GLY A 53 -10.29 -13.02 1.59
N THR A 54 -9.59 -13.34 0.51
CA THR A 54 -8.36 -14.14 0.60
C THR A 54 -7.27 -13.27 1.22
N SER A 55 -6.55 -13.81 2.21
CA SER A 55 -5.43 -13.11 2.86
C SER A 55 -4.13 -13.16 2.04
N MET A 56 -4.04 -14.10 1.09
CA MET A 56 -2.87 -14.35 0.26
C MET A 56 -3.16 -14.04 -1.21
N ASN A 57 -2.10 -13.82 -2.00
CA ASN A 57 -2.20 -13.62 -3.44
C ASN A 57 -2.55 -14.94 -4.13
N THR A 58 -3.81 -15.08 -4.58
CA THR A 58 -4.32 -16.29 -5.22
C THR A 58 -3.62 -16.61 -6.54
N ALA A 59 -3.11 -15.62 -7.27
CA ALA A 59 -2.37 -15.85 -8.50
C ALA A 59 -0.97 -16.43 -8.24
N LYS A 60 -0.40 -16.20 -7.05
CA LYS A 60 0.85 -16.85 -6.64
C LYS A 60 0.57 -18.30 -6.28
N LEU A 61 -0.49 -18.55 -5.49
CA LEU A 61 -0.91 -19.88 -5.08
C LEU A 61 -1.23 -20.80 -6.28
N ASP A 62 -1.87 -20.26 -7.32
CA ASP A 62 -2.17 -21.00 -8.55
C ASP A 62 -0.91 -21.43 -9.34
N ARG A 63 0.17 -20.65 -9.23
CA ARG A 63 1.46 -20.97 -9.89
C ARG A 63 2.36 -21.85 -9.03
N GLU A 64 2.21 -21.81 -7.72
CA GLU A 64 2.99 -22.62 -6.78
C GLU A 64 2.49 -24.07 -6.83
N THR A 65 3.25 -24.92 -7.53
CA THR A 65 2.94 -26.36 -7.65
C THR A 65 3.80 -27.24 -6.74
N GLU A 66 4.80 -26.67 -6.06
CA GLU A 66 5.84 -27.41 -5.33
C GLU A 66 5.81 -27.21 -3.80
N GLU A 67 5.29 -26.09 -3.30
CA GLU A 67 5.22 -25.82 -1.85
C GLU A 67 3.83 -26.15 -1.29
N LEU A 68 3.68 -27.35 -0.72
CA LEU A 68 2.41 -27.85 -0.21
C LEU A 68 2.15 -27.51 1.29
N LYS A 69 2.93 -26.61 1.88
CA LYS A 69 2.86 -26.29 3.32
C LYS A 69 2.66 -24.79 3.55
N HIS A 70 1.65 -24.45 4.35
CA HIS A 70 1.46 -23.08 4.82
C HIS A 70 2.09 -22.87 6.20
N ALA A 71 2.70 -21.70 6.39
CA ALA A 71 3.15 -21.27 7.70
C ALA A 71 1.96 -21.16 8.67
N LYS A 72 2.06 -21.86 9.81
CA LYS A 72 1.08 -21.78 10.89
C LYS A 72 1.47 -20.68 11.88
N ILE A 73 0.46 -20.19 12.60
CA ILE A 73 0.69 -19.25 13.71
C ILE A 73 1.59 -19.88 14.78
N THR A 74 2.38 -19.05 15.46
CA THR A 74 3.17 -19.51 16.61
C THR A 74 2.27 -19.81 17.81
N PRO A 75 2.64 -20.76 18.70
CA PRO A 75 1.85 -21.10 19.87
C PRO A 75 1.62 -19.94 20.85
N ASP A 76 2.53 -18.96 20.88
CA ASP A 76 2.45 -17.78 21.75
C ASP A 76 1.19 -16.95 21.48
N VAL A 77 0.80 -16.81 20.22
CA VAL A 77 -0.41 -16.07 19.82
C VAL A 77 -1.66 -16.72 20.44
N GLY A 78 -1.73 -18.04 20.43
CA GLY A 78 -2.83 -18.79 21.05
C GLY A 78 -2.91 -18.57 22.56
N ARG A 79 -1.75 -18.62 23.25
CA ARG A 79 -1.66 -18.34 24.69
C ARG A 79 -2.10 -16.92 25.02
N LEU A 80 -1.66 -15.92 24.25
CA LEU A 80 -2.01 -14.51 24.46
C LEU A 80 -3.51 -14.25 24.25
N ILE A 81 -4.12 -14.84 23.23
CA ILE A 81 -5.58 -14.75 23.01
C ILE A 81 -6.34 -15.38 24.17
N GLN A 82 -5.90 -16.54 24.66
CA GLN A 82 -6.53 -17.21 25.80
C GLN A 82 -6.47 -16.35 27.06
N GLN A 83 -5.30 -15.79 27.38
CA GLN A 83 -5.12 -14.87 28.51
C GLN A 83 -6.02 -13.64 28.38
N GLY A 84 -6.05 -13.00 27.20
CA GLY A 84 -6.92 -11.85 26.94
C GLY A 84 -8.41 -12.16 27.09
N ARG A 85 -8.86 -13.35 26.67
CA ARG A 85 -10.24 -13.81 26.88
C ARG A 85 -10.56 -14.00 28.36
N GLN A 86 -9.67 -14.66 29.12
CA GLN A 86 -9.87 -14.90 30.55
C GLN A 86 -9.89 -13.59 31.34
N ALA A 87 -8.99 -12.65 31.05
CA ALA A 87 -8.98 -11.33 31.69
C ALA A 87 -10.28 -10.55 31.43
N LYS A 88 -10.83 -10.61 30.21
CA LYS A 88 -12.07 -9.92 29.85
C LYS A 88 -13.33 -10.60 30.40
N ILE A 89 -13.36 -11.93 30.44
CA ILE A 89 -14.49 -12.71 30.98
C ILE A 89 -14.49 -12.67 32.52
N GLY A 90 -13.31 -12.67 33.15
CA GLY A 90 -13.15 -12.52 34.60
C GLY A 90 -13.57 -11.15 35.13
N LEU A 91 -13.55 -10.09 34.29
CA LEU A 91 -13.98 -8.73 34.67
C LEU A 91 -15.50 -8.49 34.53
N LYS A 92 -16.26 -9.43 33.95
CA LYS A 92 -17.72 -9.30 33.72
C LYS A 92 -18.59 -10.15 34.66
N ARG A 93 -18.09 -10.50 35.84
CA ARG A 93 -18.87 -11.20 36.89
C ARG A 93 -19.05 -10.34 38.13
N THR A 94 -19.64 -9.16 37.97
CA THR A 94 -20.35 -8.36 38.98
C THR A 94 -21.37 -7.51 38.26
#